data_AF-M1K9W5-F1
#
_entry.id   AF-M1K9W5-F1
#
_cell.length_a   1.000
_cell.length_b   1.000
_cell.length_c   1.000
_cell.angle_alpha   90.00
_cell.angle_beta   90.00
_cell.angle_gamma   90.00
#
_symmetry.space_group_name_H-M   'P 1'
#
loop_
_entity.id
_entity.type
_entity.pdbx_description
1 polymer ?
#
loop_
_entity_poly.entity_id
_entity_poly.type
_entity_poly.pdbx_seq_one_letter_code
_entity_poly.pdbx_strand_id
1 'polypeptide(L)'
;MFILVGLPVEEDGLRPTEDQIWDEYGLRSSRILLPSFTGVSLEGIVNQVERLGSLEKSCEGLLKTFMGYCRENRVGKGIVYGSTEEIGDFLEWDRQSFVTNSIEKAILLLDGEYRRISKAYEEKAEEFDGAKRECEKLQRLTRGSLCDIDLGIIVERPEEYEFLRVLYVVVQKARVPEFNRAVDESPHISLDAVEKVNSDEEYELFKVYVLHHGEEDVRNMIHAEGFMVKDLDKNMVSSEEMIARRRRAEEKFSAMEKILMTFMHVHLTEVFRILIHIKLLRLFVESVYRYGLPTKYMFFVTRGEKSKVLAQWIAIAKNWPSDRIVYEEEGDNNDEGEIFFAFSEISTYGEEE
;
A
#
# COMPACT_ATOMS: atom_id res chain seq x y z
N MET A 1 2.35 0.74 -22.64
CA MET A 1 2.01 -0.63 -22.19
C MET A 1 2.79 -1.65 -23.02
N PHE A 2 3.14 -2.78 -22.43
CA PHE A 2 3.69 -3.92 -23.16
C PHE A 2 2.65 -5.05 -23.20
N ILE A 3 2.53 -5.69 -24.37
CA ILE A 3 1.63 -6.82 -24.59
C ILE A 3 2.49 -8.02 -24.96
N LEU A 4 2.35 -9.07 -24.16
CA LEU A 4 2.95 -10.37 -24.38
C LEU A 4 1.94 -11.27 -25.07
N VAL A 5 2.35 -11.98 -26.11
CA VAL A 5 1.48 -12.89 -26.87
C VAL A 5 2.17 -14.23 -27.06
N GLY A 6 1.42 -15.32 -26.89
CA GLY A 6 1.86 -16.69 -27.15
C GLY A 6 1.05 -17.33 -28.27
N LEU A 7 1.71 -17.85 -29.30
CA LEU A 7 1.08 -18.51 -30.45
C LEU A 7 1.64 -19.93 -30.66
N PRO A 8 0.82 -20.93 -31.05
CA PRO A 8 1.23 -22.30 -31.30
C PRO A 8 2.07 -22.44 -32.57
N VAL A 9 3.02 -23.38 -32.56
CA VAL A 9 3.86 -23.70 -33.72
C VAL A 9 3.81 -25.19 -33.98
N GLU A 10 3.48 -25.55 -35.22
CA GLU A 10 3.48 -26.94 -35.68
C GLU A 10 4.91 -27.44 -35.92
N GLU A 11 5.14 -28.75 -35.83
CA GLU A 11 6.50 -29.32 -35.92
C GLU A 11 7.19 -29.02 -37.26
N ASP A 12 6.42 -29.05 -38.36
CA ASP A 12 6.85 -28.76 -39.74
C ASP A 12 6.27 -27.43 -40.27
N GLY A 13 5.68 -26.62 -39.39
CA GLY A 13 5.03 -25.36 -39.76
C GLY A 13 6.02 -24.24 -40.06
N LEU A 14 5.60 -23.30 -40.91
CA LEU A 14 6.30 -22.03 -41.09
C LEU A 14 6.42 -21.31 -39.73
N ARG A 15 7.58 -20.73 -39.49
CA ARG A 15 7.91 -19.96 -38.28
C ARG A 15 8.07 -18.50 -38.68
N PRO A 16 7.03 -17.67 -38.58
CA PRO A 16 7.11 -16.27 -38.94
C PRO A 16 8.26 -15.59 -38.18
N THR A 17 9.13 -14.88 -38.89
CA THR A 17 10.18 -14.06 -38.28
C THR A 17 9.61 -12.70 -37.88
N GLU A 18 10.31 -11.99 -36.99
CA GLU A 18 9.94 -10.62 -36.59
C GLU A 18 9.86 -9.68 -37.81
N ASP A 19 10.76 -9.83 -38.78
CA ASP A 19 10.77 -9.06 -40.02
C ASP A 19 9.52 -9.33 -40.86
N GLN A 20 9.06 -10.58 -40.95
CA GLN A 20 7.82 -10.93 -41.67
C GLN A 20 6.59 -10.32 -40.99
N ILE A 21 6.53 -10.37 -39.66
CA ILE A 21 5.44 -9.74 -38.89
C ILE A 21 5.44 -8.21 -39.11
N TRP A 22 6.62 -7.60 -39.18
CA TRP A 22 6.76 -6.18 -39.46
C TRP A 22 6.32 -5.82 -40.89
N ASP A 23 6.79 -6.57 -41.89
CA ASP A 23 6.52 -6.28 -43.30
C ASP A 23 5.04 -6.48 -43.67
N GLU A 24 4.38 -7.49 -43.10
CA GLU A 24 2.98 -7.81 -43.41
C GLU A 24 1.97 -7.03 -42.55
N TYR A 25 2.27 -6.79 -41.27
CA TYR A 25 1.31 -6.23 -40.31
C TYR A 25 1.74 -4.91 -39.67
N GLY A 26 2.94 -4.41 -39.99
CA GLY A 26 3.47 -3.16 -39.45
C GLY A 26 3.66 -3.17 -37.93
N LEU A 27 3.85 -4.35 -37.33
CA LEU A 27 3.96 -4.53 -35.88
C LEU A 27 5.40 -4.81 -35.48
N ARG A 28 5.99 -3.94 -34.65
CA ARG A 28 7.32 -4.18 -34.07
C ARG A 28 7.19 -5.10 -32.86
N SER A 29 7.49 -6.38 -33.06
CA SER A 29 7.53 -7.39 -32.01
C SER A 29 8.96 -7.86 -31.76
N SER A 30 9.29 -8.17 -30.51
CA SER A 30 10.54 -8.88 -30.15
C SER A 30 10.20 -10.25 -29.57
N ARG A 31 10.98 -11.26 -29.93
CA ARG A 31 10.76 -12.64 -29.51
C ARG A 31 11.26 -12.87 -28.09
N ILE A 32 10.46 -13.58 -27.31
CA ILE A 32 10.80 -14.02 -25.95
C ILE A 32 11.14 -15.51 -25.99
N LEU A 33 12.24 -15.88 -25.32
CA LEU A 33 12.68 -17.26 -25.17
C LEU A 33 12.29 -17.81 -23.81
N LEU A 34 11.18 -18.55 -23.77
CA LEU A 34 10.78 -19.30 -22.56
C LEU A 34 11.37 -20.72 -22.56
N PRO A 35 11.69 -21.26 -21.38
CA PRO A 35 12.12 -22.64 -21.26
C PRO A 35 10.96 -23.59 -21.58
N SER A 36 11.29 -24.80 -22.01
CA SER A 36 10.30 -25.86 -22.18
C SER A 36 9.87 -26.39 -20.82
N PHE A 37 8.71 -25.93 -20.34
CA PHE A 37 8.18 -26.41 -19.07
C PHE A 37 7.59 -27.83 -19.20
N THR A 38 7.75 -28.61 -18.14
CA THR A 38 7.30 -29.99 -17.95
C THR A 38 6.21 -30.06 -16.86
N GLY A 39 5.52 -31.21 -16.77
CA GLY A 39 4.44 -31.39 -15.81
C GLY A 39 3.10 -30.82 -16.26
N VAL A 40 2.87 -30.81 -17.57
CA VAL A 40 1.61 -30.43 -18.20
C VAL A 40 0.57 -31.53 -17.95
N SER A 41 -0.43 -31.24 -17.13
CA SER A 41 -1.62 -32.08 -16.92
C SER A 41 -2.86 -31.21 -17.10
N LEU A 42 -3.82 -31.64 -17.92
CA LEU A 42 -5.03 -30.86 -18.20
C LEU A 42 -5.84 -30.59 -16.92
N GLU A 43 -5.91 -31.55 -16.01
CA GLU A 43 -6.57 -31.38 -14.70
C GLU A 43 -5.80 -30.41 -13.79
N GLY A 44 -4.47 -30.39 -13.88
CA GLY A 44 -3.61 -29.50 -13.09
C GLY A 44 -3.57 -28.06 -13.61
N ILE A 45 -3.73 -27.86 -14.91
CA ILE A 45 -3.58 -26.54 -15.57
C ILE A 45 -4.62 -25.54 -15.06
N VAL A 46 -5.88 -25.93 -14.89
CA VAL A 46 -6.93 -25.02 -14.42
C VAL A 46 -6.55 -24.43 -13.06
N ASN A 47 -6.13 -25.28 -12.13
CA ASN A 47 -5.64 -24.85 -10.82
C ASN A 47 -4.35 -24.02 -10.93
N GLN A 48 -3.44 -24.35 -11.85
CA GLN A 48 -2.21 -23.57 -12.07
C GLN A 48 -2.52 -22.16 -12.59
N VAL A 49 -3.48 -22.00 -13.51
CA VAL A 49 -3.94 -20.69 -14.01
C VAL A 49 -4.53 -19.85 -12.88
N GLU A 50 -5.40 -20.43 -12.06
CA GLU A 50 -6.01 -19.72 -10.91
C GLU A 50 -4.96 -19.28 -9.88
N ARG A 51 -4.02 -20.17 -9.54
CA ARG A 51 -2.92 -19.87 -8.60
C ARG A 51 -2.00 -18.77 -9.13
N LEU A 52 -1.67 -18.81 -10.43
CA LEU A 52 -0.87 -17.77 -11.06
C LEU A 52 -1.62 -16.44 -11.10
N GLY A 53 -2.93 -16.46 -11.39
CA GLY A 53 -3.76 -15.26 -11.40
C GLY A 53 -3.89 -14.60 -10.03
N SER A 54 -4.00 -15.37 -8.95
CA SER A 54 -4.02 -14.82 -7.59
C SER A 54 -2.66 -14.27 -7.15
N LEU A 55 -1.58 -14.97 -7.50
CA LEU A 55 -0.20 -14.52 -7.23
C LEU A 55 0.14 -13.24 -8.00
N GLU A 56 -0.27 -13.16 -9.27
CA GLU A 56 -0.11 -11.96 -10.11
C GLU A 56 -0.81 -10.75 -9.49
N LYS A 57 -2.10 -10.87 -9.14
CA LYS A 57 -2.85 -9.77 -8.50
C LYS A 57 -2.20 -9.28 -7.21
N SER A 58 -1.70 -10.21 -6.40
CA SER A 58 -1.03 -9.89 -5.13
C SER A 58 0.29 -9.15 -5.38
N CYS A 59 1.09 -9.63 -6.33
CA CYS A 59 2.36 -9.01 -6.71
C CYS A 59 2.16 -7.63 -7.37
N GLU A 60 1.13 -7.47 -8.22
CA GLU A 60 0.74 -6.17 -8.78
C GLU A 60 0.31 -5.18 -7.70
N GLY A 61 -0.45 -5.64 -6.70
CA GLY A 61 -0.84 -4.82 -5.55
C GLY A 61 0.37 -4.31 -4.76
N LEU A 62 1.32 -5.19 -4.46
CA LEU A 62 2.56 -4.82 -3.77
C LEU A 62 3.39 -3.83 -4.60
N LEU A 63 3.54 -4.09 -5.90
CA LEU A 63 4.27 -3.21 -6.81
C LEU A 63 3.63 -1.81 -6.89
N LYS A 64 2.29 -1.73 -7.02
CA LYS A 64 1.54 -0.47 -7.02
C LYS A 64 1.80 0.33 -5.76
N THR A 65 1.79 -0.32 -4.60
CA THR A 65 2.12 0.32 -3.32
C THR A 65 3.53 0.91 -3.34
N PHE A 66 4.53 0.13 -3.76
CA PHE A 66 5.93 0.61 -3.80
C PHE A 66 6.10 1.80 -4.75
N MET A 67 5.47 1.75 -5.93
CA MET A 67 5.52 2.85 -6.90
C MET A 67 4.77 4.09 -6.42
N GLY A 68 3.60 3.94 -5.79
CA GLY A 68 2.84 5.05 -5.21
C GLY A 68 3.67 5.84 -4.21
N TYR A 69 4.30 5.14 -3.26
CA TYR A 69 5.18 5.75 -2.27
C TYR A 69 6.42 6.41 -2.88
N CYS A 70 7.03 5.79 -3.91
CA CYS A 70 8.19 6.38 -4.60
C CYS A 70 7.82 7.68 -5.34
N ARG A 71 6.62 7.74 -5.93
CA ARG A 71 6.10 8.94 -6.63
C ARG A 71 5.87 10.10 -5.68
N GLU A 72 5.19 9.86 -4.56
CA GLU A 72 4.87 10.90 -3.58
C GLU A 72 6.13 11.56 -2.99
N ASN A 73 7.18 10.77 -2.74
CA ASN A 73 8.37 11.23 -2.03
C ASN A 73 9.52 11.68 -2.95
N ARG A 74 9.33 11.64 -4.28
CA ARG A 74 10.36 11.99 -5.29
C ARG A 74 11.71 11.26 -5.07
N VAL A 75 11.68 10.08 -4.46
CA VAL A 75 12.88 9.29 -4.16
C VAL A 75 13.28 8.53 -5.42
N GLY A 76 14.29 9.07 -6.11
CA GLY A 76 14.79 8.53 -7.38
C GLY A 76 13.93 8.95 -8.56
N LYS A 77 14.53 8.95 -9.77
CA LYS A 77 13.74 8.83 -10.98
C LYS A 77 12.99 7.51 -10.82
N GLY A 78 11.65 7.56 -10.77
CA GLY A 78 10.85 6.33 -10.79
C GLY A 78 11.41 5.41 -11.88
N ILE A 79 11.44 4.10 -11.62
CA ILE A 79 11.93 3.15 -12.62
C ILE A 79 10.92 3.15 -13.77
N VAL A 80 11.10 4.08 -14.70
CA VAL A 80 10.34 4.19 -15.93
C VAL A 80 11.08 3.32 -16.92
N TYR A 81 10.62 2.08 -17.05
CA TYR A 81 11.06 1.24 -18.16
C TYR A 81 10.42 1.78 -19.44
N GLY A 82 11.18 2.63 -20.12
CA GLY A 82 10.77 3.44 -21.25
C GLY A 82 11.06 2.79 -22.59
N SER A 83 11.71 1.64 -22.67
CA SER A 83 11.98 0.92 -23.92
C SER A 83 11.84 -0.60 -23.80
N THR A 84 11.66 -1.29 -24.94
CA THR A 84 11.63 -2.76 -24.98
C THR A 84 13.00 -3.36 -24.63
N GLU A 85 14.09 -2.66 -24.92
CA GLU A 85 15.46 -3.06 -24.57
C GLU A 85 15.68 -3.01 -23.05
N GLU A 86 15.13 -2.01 -22.36
CA GLU A 86 15.21 -1.89 -20.90
C GLU A 86 14.41 -2.95 -20.14
N ILE A 87 13.33 -3.47 -20.74
CA ILE A 87 12.58 -4.61 -20.16
C ILE A 87 13.12 -5.95 -20.67
N GLY A 88 13.93 -5.96 -21.74
CA GLY A 88 14.48 -7.16 -22.38
C GLY A 88 15.14 -8.10 -21.38
N ASP A 89 15.99 -7.57 -20.51
CA ASP A 89 16.67 -8.33 -19.45
C ASP A 89 15.70 -8.99 -18.45
N PHE A 90 14.53 -8.41 -18.23
CA PHE A 90 13.49 -8.96 -17.35
C PHE A 90 12.61 -10.00 -18.05
N LEU A 91 12.51 -9.94 -19.39
CA LEU A 91 11.71 -10.87 -20.19
C LEU A 91 12.42 -12.20 -20.43
N GLU A 92 13.71 -12.28 -20.13
CA GLU A 92 14.44 -13.54 -20.08
C GLU A 92 14.11 -14.30 -18.79
N TRP A 93 13.74 -15.59 -18.95
CA TRP A 93 13.49 -16.45 -17.80
C TRP A 93 14.77 -16.68 -17.00
N ASP A 94 14.77 -16.28 -15.74
CA ASP A 94 15.89 -16.49 -14.84
C ASP A 94 16.04 -17.97 -14.45
N ARG A 95 16.93 -18.65 -15.16
CA ARG A 95 17.29 -20.06 -14.91
C ARG A 95 18.12 -20.26 -13.65
N GLN A 96 18.67 -19.21 -13.05
CA GLN A 96 19.48 -19.28 -11.83
C GLN A 96 18.61 -19.19 -10.57
N SER A 97 17.68 -18.24 -10.51
CA SER A 97 16.71 -18.17 -9.40
C SER A 97 15.60 -19.21 -9.52
N PHE A 98 15.15 -19.53 -10.74
CA PHE A 98 14.06 -20.48 -10.97
C PHE A 98 14.57 -21.75 -11.67
N VAL A 99 15.42 -22.51 -10.95
CA VAL A 99 16.08 -23.75 -11.45
C VAL A 99 15.09 -24.92 -11.57
N THR A 100 14.07 -24.78 -12.39
CA THR A 100 13.13 -25.86 -12.64
C THR A 100 12.46 -25.73 -14.00
N ASN A 101 12.19 -26.88 -14.60
CA ASN A 101 11.32 -26.94 -15.78
C ASN A 101 9.88 -27.29 -15.36
N SER A 102 9.61 -27.68 -14.11
CA SER A 102 8.25 -28.03 -13.69
C SER A 102 7.41 -26.79 -13.39
N ILE A 103 6.21 -26.70 -13.98
CA ILE A 103 5.29 -25.57 -13.77
C ILE A 103 4.97 -25.41 -12.29
N GLU A 104 4.60 -26.49 -11.59
CA GLU A 104 4.24 -26.45 -10.17
C GLU A 104 5.38 -25.96 -9.29
N LYS A 105 6.61 -26.44 -9.55
CA LYS A 105 7.79 -26.00 -8.81
C LYS A 105 8.11 -24.54 -9.09
N ALA A 106 7.95 -24.08 -10.34
CA ALA A 106 8.17 -22.68 -10.70
C ALA A 106 7.18 -21.76 -9.96
N ILE A 107 5.90 -22.15 -9.88
CA ILE A 107 4.88 -21.44 -9.09
C ILE A 107 5.30 -21.36 -7.61
N LEU A 108 5.75 -22.47 -7.03
CA LEU A 108 6.17 -22.49 -5.62
C LEU A 108 7.39 -21.60 -5.35
N LEU A 109 8.37 -21.56 -6.26
CA LEU A 109 9.54 -20.68 -6.13
C LEU A 109 9.14 -19.20 -6.24
N LEU A 110 8.27 -18.85 -7.19
CA LEU A 110 7.76 -17.48 -7.35
C LEU A 110 6.95 -17.03 -6.14
N ASP A 111 6.05 -17.89 -5.62
CA ASP A 111 5.28 -17.63 -4.41
C ASP A 111 6.20 -17.47 -3.18
N GLY A 112 7.25 -18.28 -3.07
CA GLY A 112 8.24 -18.17 -2.00
C GLY A 112 8.99 -16.83 -2.00
N GLU A 113 9.50 -16.41 -3.17
CA GLU A 113 10.20 -15.13 -3.32
C GLU A 113 9.26 -13.95 -3.09
N TYR A 114 8.04 -13.99 -3.63
CA TYR A 114 7.02 -12.98 -3.37
C TYR A 114 6.73 -12.84 -1.87
N ARG A 115 6.46 -13.96 -1.17
CA ARG A 115 6.16 -13.95 0.26
C ARG A 115 7.31 -13.46 1.12
N ARG A 116 8.55 -13.77 0.76
CA ARG A 116 9.73 -13.26 1.46
C ARG A 116 9.73 -11.73 1.49
N ILE A 117 9.45 -11.09 0.35
CA ILE A 117 9.42 -9.63 0.24
C ILE A 117 8.14 -9.06 0.90
N SER A 118 6.97 -9.67 0.65
CA SER A 118 5.69 -9.20 1.24
C SER A 118 5.74 -9.19 2.75
N LYS A 119 6.23 -10.27 3.37
CA LYS A 119 6.33 -10.36 4.83
C LYS A 119 7.29 -9.33 5.41
N ALA A 120 8.46 -9.16 4.79
CA ALA A 120 9.43 -8.16 5.22
C ALA A 120 8.92 -6.71 5.06
N TYR A 121 8.08 -6.46 4.04
CA TYR A 121 7.38 -5.19 3.89
C TYR A 121 6.35 -4.98 5.00
N GLU A 122 5.49 -5.96 5.27
CA GLU A 122 4.44 -5.90 6.30
C GLU A 122 5.03 -5.62 7.69
N GLU A 123 6.11 -6.31 8.06
CA GLU A 123 6.82 -6.07 9.33
C GLU A 123 7.29 -4.61 9.46
N LYS A 124 7.88 -4.04 8.39
CA LYS A 124 8.35 -2.64 8.38
C LYS A 124 7.21 -1.64 8.37
N ALA A 125 6.12 -1.94 7.66
CA ALA A 125 4.94 -1.11 7.64
C ALA A 125 4.28 -1.04 9.03
N GLU A 126 4.21 -2.17 9.75
CA GLU A 126 3.70 -2.22 11.12
C GLU A 126 4.57 -1.40 12.09
N GLU A 127 5.90 -1.50 11.98
CA GLU A 127 6.84 -0.68 12.77
C GLU A 127 6.66 0.82 12.50
N PHE A 128 6.50 1.21 11.24
CA PHE A 128 6.23 2.58 10.83
C PHE A 128 4.89 3.09 11.40
N ASP A 129 3.81 2.33 11.23
CA ASP A 129 2.48 2.70 11.74
C ASP A 129 2.46 2.78 13.27
N GLY A 130 3.21 1.91 13.94
CA GLY A 130 3.43 1.97 15.38
C GLY A 130 4.12 3.25 15.80
N ALA A 131 5.22 3.62 15.14
CA ALA A 131 5.97 4.85 15.42
C ALA A 131 5.13 6.11 15.12
N LYS A 132 4.34 6.10 14.04
CA LYS A 132 3.43 7.19 13.69
C LYS A 132 2.38 7.42 14.78
N ARG A 133 1.69 6.36 15.22
CA ARG A 133 0.69 6.43 16.29
C ARG A 133 1.28 6.93 17.61
N GLU A 134 2.48 6.48 17.95
CA GLU A 134 3.20 6.94 19.14
C GLU A 134 3.54 8.44 19.06
N CYS A 135 4.05 8.88 17.91
CA CYS A 135 4.37 10.28 17.63
C CYS A 135 3.14 11.18 17.71
N GLU A 136 2.06 10.84 17.01
CA GLU A 136 0.80 11.60 17.02
C GLU A 136 0.20 11.71 18.42
N LYS A 137 0.23 10.61 19.19
CA LYS A 137 -0.22 10.61 20.58
C LYS A 137 0.58 11.60 21.43
N LEU A 138 1.90 11.56 21.36
CA LEU A 138 2.76 12.47 22.14
C LEU A 138 2.68 13.92 21.66
N GLN A 139 2.42 14.15 20.37
CA GLN A 139 2.15 15.48 19.83
C GLN A 139 0.85 16.05 20.40
N ARG A 140 -0.24 15.29 20.43
CA ARG A 140 -1.51 15.72 21.06
C ARG A 140 -1.33 16.05 22.54
N LEU A 141 -0.64 15.19 23.28
CA LEU A 141 -0.39 15.40 24.71
C LEU A 141 0.49 16.63 25.00
N THR A 142 1.25 17.15 24.03
CA THR A 142 2.21 18.25 24.28
C THR A 142 1.93 19.55 23.54
N ARG A 143 1.21 19.51 22.42
CA ARG A 143 0.91 20.65 21.55
C ARG A 143 -0.55 20.68 21.08
N GLY A 144 -1.38 19.74 21.53
CA GLY A 144 -2.80 19.70 21.18
C GLY A 144 -3.59 20.82 21.85
N SER A 145 -4.92 20.71 21.79
CA SER A 145 -5.82 21.60 22.52
C SER A 145 -5.64 21.44 24.04
N LEU A 146 -6.14 22.37 24.85
CA LEU A 146 -6.18 22.21 26.31
C LEU A 146 -6.96 20.95 26.73
N CYS A 147 -7.86 20.44 25.88
CA CYS A 147 -8.55 19.18 26.10
C CYS A 147 -7.59 17.99 26.01
N ASP A 148 -6.64 18.02 25.08
CA ASP A 148 -5.72 16.92 24.80
C ASP A 148 -4.40 17.00 25.57
N ILE A 149 -3.92 18.22 25.87
CA ILE A 149 -2.61 18.43 26.51
C ILE A 149 -2.54 17.79 27.90
N ASP A 150 -1.44 17.13 28.20
CA ASP A 150 -1.15 16.65 29.54
C ASP A 150 -0.96 17.85 30.49
N LEU A 151 -1.70 17.86 31.60
CA LEU A 151 -1.58 18.91 32.61
C LEU A 151 -0.16 18.99 33.18
N GLY A 152 0.62 17.90 33.12
CA GLY A 152 2.04 17.81 33.45
C GLY A 152 2.94 18.83 32.75
N ILE A 153 2.47 19.37 31.63
CA ILE A 153 3.22 20.33 30.80
C ILE A 153 2.89 21.77 31.20
N ILE A 154 1.68 22.01 31.71
CA ILE A 154 1.18 23.35 32.08
C ILE A 154 1.46 23.62 33.56
N VAL A 155 1.20 22.63 34.40
CA VAL A 155 1.39 22.70 35.85
C VAL A 155 2.79 22.19 36.15
N GLU A 156 3.72 23.03 36.61
CA GLU A 156 5.08 22.57 36.90
C GLU A 156 5.19 21.85 38.25
N ARG A 157 4.37 22.22 39.22
CA ARG A 157 4.38 21.66 40.59
C ARG A 157 2.95 21.44 41.08
N PRO A 158 2.60 20.22 41.51
CA PRO A 158 1.32 20.00 42.19
C PRO A 158 1.32 20.75 43.52
N GLU A 159 0.24 21.48 43.78
CA GLU A 159 -0.03 22.09 45.07
C GLU A 159 -0.79 21.08 45.94
N GLU A 160 -0.26 20.78 47.12
CA GLU A 160 -0.91 19.93 48.11
C GLU A 160 -1.28 20.76 49.33
N TYR A 161 -2.55 20.68 49.74
CA TYR A 161 -3.08 21.34 50.92
C TYR A 161 -3.73 20.30 51.83
N GLU A 162 -3.76 20.55 53.15
CA GLU A 162 -4.29 19.60 54.14
C GLU A 162 -5.81 19.41 54.04
N PHE A 163 -6.54 20.49 53.70
CA PHE A 163 -8.00 20.50 53.68
C PHE A 163 -8.60 20.81 52.30
N LEU A 164 -7.76 21.23 51.36
CA LEU A 164 -8.17 21.65 50.02
C LEU A 164 -7.60 20.70 48.97
N ARG A 165 -8.38 20.47 47.93
CA ARG A 165 -7.97 19.79 46.72
C ARG A 165 -8.09 20.75 45.54
N VAL A 166 -7.13 20.63 44.63
CA VAL A 166 -7.09 21.41 43.39
C VAL A 166 -7.74 20.59 42.28
N LEU A 167 -8.75 21.16 41.63
CA LEU A 167 -9.36 20.63 40.41
C LEU A 167 -9.00 21.52 39.22
N TYR A 168 -8.75 20.91 38.06
CA TYR A 168 -8.54 21.64 36.82
C TYR A 168 -9.75 21.47 35.91
N VAL A 169 -10.31 22.57 35.43
CA VAL A 169 -11.54 22.58 34.62
C VAL A 169 -11.27 23.26 33.29
N VAL A 170 -11.57 22.56 32.21
CA VAL A 170 -11.48 23.09 30.84
C VAL A 170 -12.86 23.59 30.41
N VAL A 171 -12.92 24.86 30.04
CA VAL A 171 -14.16 25.57 29.70
C VAL A 171 -14.00 26.23 28.34
N GLN A 172 -14.98 26.09 27.45
CA GLN A 172 -14.99 26.84 26.19
C GLN A 172 -15.14 28.33 26.46
N LYS A 173 -14.37 29.17 25.76
CA LYS A 173 -14.39 30.63 25.93
C LYS A 173 -15.80 31.23 25.86
N ALA A 174 -16.64 30.72 24.95
CA ALA A 174 -18.03 31.16 24.80
C ALA A 174 -18.89 30.89 26.04
N ARG A 175 -18.52 29.91 26.86
CA ARG A 175 -19.29 29.43 28.03
C ARG A 175 -18.65 29.81 29.37
N VAL A 176 -17.59 30.61 29.38
CA VAL A 176 -16.99 31.15 30.62
C VAL A 176 -18.00 31.91 31.50
N PRO A 177 -18.93 32.73 30.96
CA PRO A 177 -19.96 33.37 31.77
C PRO A 177 -20.91 32.37 32.46
N GLU A 178 -21.24 31.27 31.79
CA GLU A 178 -22.08 30.19 32.34
C GLU A 178 -21.34 29.45 33.47
N PHE A 179 -20.05 29.17 33.26
CA PHE A 179 -19.19 28.57 34.28
C PHE A 179 -19.10 29.43 35.54
N ASN A 180 -18.85 30.73 35.39
CA ASN A 180 -18.77 31.64 36.54
C ASN A 180 -20.11 31.70 37.32
N ARG A 181 -21.25 31.68 36.62
CA ARG A 181 -22.57 31.62 37.27
C ARG A 181 -22.75 30.30 38.05
N ALA A 182 -22.39 29.17 37.44
CA ALA A 182 -22.49 27.86 38.10
C ALA A 182 -21.60 27.76 39.35
N VAL A 183 -20.43 28.42 39.35
CA VAL A 183 -19.57 28.52 40.53
C VAL A 183 -20.19 29.40 41.61
N ASP A 184 -20.75 30.56 41.27
CA ASP A 184 -21.37 31.50 42.23
C ASP A 184 -22.62 30.92 42.91
N GLU A 185 -23.39 30.10 42.18
CA GLU A 185 -24.56 29.39 42.70
C GLU A 185 -24.22 28.17 43.57
N SER A 186 -22.95 27.71 43.54
CA SER A 186 -22.52 26.53 44.29
C SER A 186 -22.32 26.84 45.78
N PRO A 187 -22.85 26.02 46.71
CA PRO A 187 -22.58 26.19 48.13
C PRO A 187 -21.18 25.73 48.54
N HIS A 188 -20.43 25.06 47.65
CA HIS A 188 -19.16 24.41 47.95
C HIS A 188 -17.93 25.15 47.41
N ILE A 189 -18.11 26.16 46.55
CA ILE A 189 -17.03 26.93 45.92
C ILE A 189 -17.40 28.43 45.91
N SER A 190 -16.39 29.30 45.92
CA SER A 190 -16.52 30.73 45.65
C SER A 190 -15.75 31.10 44.38
N LEU A 191 -16.17 32.16 43.70
CA LEU A 191 -15.43 32.75 42.57
C LEU A 191 -14.00 33.16 42.93
N ASP A 192 -13.77 33.56 44.19
CA ASP A 192 -12.42 33.91 44.67
C ASP A 192 -11.47 32.69 44.74
N ALA A 193 -12.04 31.47 44.72
CA ALA A 193 -11.31 30.20 44.73
C ALA A 193 -11.08 29.65 43.30
N VAL A 194 -11.34 30.44 42.27
CA VAL A 194 -11.11 30.08 40.86
C VAL A 194 -10.01 30.95 40.27
N GLU A 195 -8.97 30.32 39.74
CA GLU A 195 -7.84 30.98 39.09
C GLU A 195 -7.73 30.53 37.63
N LYS A 196 -7.57 31.47 36.69
CA LYS A 196 -7.28 31.14 35.30
C LYS A 196 -5.81 30.79 35.13
N VAL A 197 -5.51 29.58 34.67
CA VAL A 197 -4.13 29.07 34.50
C VAL A 197 -3.61 29.29 33.08
N ASN A 198 -4.42 28.94 32.08
CA ASN A 198 -4.00 28.95 30.68
C ASN A 198 -5.20 29.19 29.75
N SER A 199 -4.94 29.55 28.50
CA SER A 199 -5.95 29.74 27.46
C SER A 199 -5.36 29.40 26.09
N ASP A 200 -6.09 28.63 25.28
CA ASP A 200 -5.77 28.37 23.87
C ASP A 200 -6.70 29.18 22.95
N GLU A 201 -6.92 28.77 21.69
CA GLU A 201 -7.81 29.47 20.77
C GLU A 201 -9.29 29.38 21.19
N GLU A 202 -9.75 28.23 21.71
CA GLU A 202 -11.18 27.90 21.92
C GLU A 202 -11.55 27.71 23.41
N TYR A 203 -10.59 27.32 24.23
CA TYR A 203 -10.76 26.91 25.62
C TYR A 203 -9.92 27.76 26.60
N GLU A 204 -10.37 27.75 27.85
CA GLU A 204 -9.67 28.29 29.01
C GLU A 204 -9.57 27.22 30.09
N LEU A 205 -8.41 27.14 30.73
CA LEU A 205 -8.14 26.21 31.83
C LEU A 205 -8.21 26.99 33.14
N PHE A 206 -9.12 26.56 34.01
CA PHE A 206 -9.27 27.10 35.36
C PHE A 206 -8.76 26.10 36.40
N LYS A 207 -8.14 26.63 37.44
CA LYS A 207 -7.79 25.93 38.68
C LYS A 207 -8.84 26.31 39.72
N VAL A 208 -9.44 25.32 40.36
CA VAL A 208 -10.49 25.50 41.35
C VAL A 208 -10.06 24.84 42.66
N TYR A 209 -10.06 25.61 43.74
CA TYR A 209 -9.74 25.14 45.08
C TYR A 209 -11.01 24.70 45.80
N VAL A 210 -11.08 23.43 46.20
CA VAL A 210 -12.29 22.82 46.79
C VAL A 210 -11.96 22.10 48.08
N LEU A 211 -12.83 22.17 49.09
CA LEU A 211 -12.67 21.39 50.32
C LEU A 211 -12.87 19.89 50.04
N HIS A 212 -12.09 19.02 50.70
CA HIS A 212 -12.17 17.57 50.46
C HIS A 212 -13.59 16.99 50.55
N HIS A 213 -14.42 17.48 51.47
CA HIS A 213 -15.78 16.97 51.64
C HIS A 213 -16.75 17.39 50.54
N GLY A 214 -16.46 18.48 49.80
CA GLY A 214 -17.32 18.99 48.72
C GLY A 214 -16.81 18.65 47.32
N GLU A 215 -15.71 17.90 47.20
CA GLU A 215 -15.08 17.60 45.91
C GLU A 215 -16.01 16.85 44.94
N GLU A 216 -16.73 15.85 45.44
CA GLU A 216 -17.62 15.02 44.63
C GLU A 216 -18.81 15.83 44.11
N ASP A 217 -19.43 16.63 44.97
CA ASP A 217 -20.55 17.51 44.63
C ASP A 217 -20.15 18.53 43.56
N VAL A 218 -18.96 19.10 43.69
CA VAL A 218 -18.39 20.01 42.70
C VAL A 218 -18.13 19.32 41.36
N ARG A 219 -17.50 18.14 41.37
CA ARG A 219 -17.22 17.41 40.13
C ARG A 219 -18.52 17.06 39.41
N ASN A 220 -19.54 16.65 40.16
CA ASN A 220 -20.87 16.37 39.63
C ASN A 220 -21.53 17.61 39.03
N MET A 221 -21.44 18.77 39.70
CA MET A 221 -21.93 20.05 39.17
C MET A 221 -21.25 20.41 37.84
N ILE A 222 -19.92 20.35 37.79
CA ILE A 222 -19.13 20.69 36.59
C ILE A 222 -19.50 19.77 35.42
N HIS A 223 -19.67 18.46 35.69
CA HIS A 223 -20.12 17.51 34.68
C HIS A 223 -21.57 17.71 34.24
N ALA A 224 -22.47 18.09 35.15
CA ALA A 224 -23.88 18.36 34.84
C ALA A 224 -24.03 19.56 33.88
N GLU A 225 -23.18 20.58 34.04
CA GLU A 225 -23.10 21.73 33.13
C GLU A 225 -22.35 21.41 31.81
N GLY A 226 -21.81 20.19 31.68
CA GLY A 226 -21.11 19.72 30.48
C GLY A 226 -19.68 20.26 30.34
N PHE A 227 -19.06 20.69 31.43
CA PHE A 227 -17.64 21.07 31.45
C PHE A 227 -16.75 19.86 31.76
N MET A 228 -15.48 19.95 31.38
CA MET A 228 -14.53 18.85 31.54
C MET A 228 -13.58 19.11 32.72
N VAL A 229 -13.57 18.18 33.68
CA VAL A 229 -12.56 18.13 34.74
C VAL A 229 -11.37 17.31 34.25
N LYS A 230 -10.15 17.85 34.39
CA LYS A 230 -8.89 17.14 34.14
C LYS A 230 -8.20 16.87 35.47
N ASP A 231 -7.96 15.60 35.75
CA ASP A 231 -7.20 15.21 36.93
C ASP A 231 -5.71 15.34 36.66
N LEU A 232 -4.98 15.89 37.65
CA LEU A 232 -3.53 15.94 37.64
C LEU A 232 -2.99 14.59 38.13
N ASP A 233 -2.20 13.88 37.30
CA ASP A 233 -1.61 12.61 37.70
C ASP A 233 -0.58 12.82 38.83
N LYS A 234 -0.66 11.98 39.86
CA LYS A 234 0.30 11.98 40.98
C LYS A 234 1.69 11.54 40.53
N ASN A 235 1.78 10.75 39.46
CA ASN A 235 3.04 10.34 38.83
C ASN A 235 3.42 11.27 37.67
N MET A 236 3.20 12.57 37.84
CA MET A 236 3.52 13.58 36.83
C MET A 236 4.94 13.41 36.31
N VAL A 237 5.02 13.20 35.00
CA VAL A 237 6.27 13.26 34.26
C VAL A 237 6.59 14.74 34.04
N SER A 238 7.84 15.15 34.27
CA SER A 238 8.20 16.56 34.10
C SER A 238 7.95 17.01 32.66
N SER A 239 7.62 18.29 32.48
CA SER A 239 7.45 18.88 31.16
C SER A 239 8.67 18.64 30.26
N GLU A 240 9.88 18.75 30.82
CA GLU A 240 11.13 18.43 30.12
C GLU A 240 11.20 16.98 29.64
N GLU A 241 10.82 16.02 30.48
CA GLU A 241 10.82 14.61 30.12
C GLU A 241 9.75 14.30 29.07
N MET A 242 8.55 14.88 29.16
CA MET A 242 7.51 14.72 28.14
C MET A 242 7.94 15.30 26.77
N ILE A 243 8.58 16.47 26.77
CA ILE A 243 9.15 17.08 25.56
C ILE A 243 10.26 16.19 24.99
N ALA A 244 11.12 15.62 25.85
CA ALA A 244 12.18 14.71 25.41
C ALA A 244 11.61 13.40 24.83
N ARG A 245 10.57 12.83 25.45
CA ARG A 245 9.85 11.64 24.93
C ARG A 245 9.25 11.93 23.56
N ARG A 246 8.58 13.07 23.37
CA ARG A 246 8.07 13.49 22.05
C ARG A 246 9.19 13.59 21.03
N ARG A 247 10.29 14.27 21.33
CA ARG A 247 11.42 14.42 20.39
C ARG A 247 11.97 13.07 19.96
N ARG A 248 12.14 12.13 20.90
CA ARG A 248 12.56 10.75 20.58
C ARG A 248 11.55 10.02 19.69
N ALA A 249 10.25 10.22 19.91
CA ALA A 249 9.21 9.62 19.07
C ALA A 249 9.19 10.23 17.65
N GLU A 250 9.40 11.54 17.52
CA GLU A 250 9.54 12.23 16.22
C GLU A 250 10.77 11.73 15.45
N GLU A 251 11.91 11.59 16.13
CA GLU A 251 13.14 11.03 15.55
C GLU A 251 12.94 9.56 15.12
N LYS A 252 12.31 8.75 15.96
CA LYS A 252 11.98 7.35 15.67
C LYS A 252 11.04 7.23 14.47
N PHE A 253 9.99 8.06 14.41
CA PHE A 253 9.07 8.10 13.28
C PHE A 253 9.80 8.45 11.98
N SER A 254 10.61 9.52 11.99
CA SER A 254 11.41 9.92 10.83
C SER A 254 12.42 8.84 10.40
N ALA A 255 13.01 8.11 11.35
CA ALA A 255 13.91 6.99 11.05
C ALA A 255 13.17 5.82 10.39
N MET A 256 12.00 5.42 10.93
CA MET A 256 11.20 4.32 10.38
C MET A 256 10.66 4.63 8.99
N GLU A 257 10.25 5.89 8.77
CA GLU A 257 9.86 6.38 7.44
C GLU A 257 10.98 6.15 6.41
N LYS A 258 12.21 6.57 6.73
CA LYS A 258 13.38 6.38 5.84
C LYS A 258 13.70 4.90 5.60
N ILE A 259 13.60 4.07 6.64
CA ILE A 259 13.85 2.62 6.54
C ILE A 259 12.84 1.98 5.58
N LEU A 260 11.55 2.28 5.75
CA LEU A 260 10.48 1.77 4.90
C LEU A 260 10.64 2.23 3.44
N MET A 261 10.94 3.51 3.23
CA MET A 261 11.18 4.05 1.88
C MET A 261 12.38 3.40 1.20
N THR A 262 13.50 3.27 1.93
CA THR A 262 14.71 2.63 1.39
C THR A 262 14.43 1.18 1.04
N PHE A 263 13.69 0.47 1.89
CA PHE A 263 13.29 -0.92 1.61
C PHE A 263 12.47 -1.04 0.32
N MET A 264 11.41 -0.23 0.18
CA MET A 264 10.59 -0.24 -1.04
C MET A 264 11.41 0.06 -2.29
N HIS A 265 12.32 1.04 -2.22
CA HIS A 265 13.18 1.41 -3.35
C HIS A 265 14.14 0.27 -3.74
N VAL A 266 14.81 -0.35 -2.76
CA VAL A 266 15.76 -1.45 -3.01
C VAL A 266 15.07 -2.68 -3.60
N HIS A 267 13.86 -3.00 -3.13
CA HIS A 267 13.13 -4.19 -3.57
C HIS A 267 12.19 -3.95 -4.76
N LEU A 268 12.07 -2.72 -5.26
CA LEU A 268 11.16 -2.39 -6.37
C LEU A 268 11.46 -3.21 -7.64
N THR A 269 12.74 -3.25 -8.04
CA THR A 269 13.19 -4.02 -9.21
C THR A 269 12.97 -5.52 -9.02
N GLU A 270 13.13 -6.01 -7.79
CA GLU A 270 12.95 -7.42 -7.46
C GLU A 270 11.48 -7.84 -7.54
N VAL A 271 10.57 -7.05 -6.97
CA VAL A 271 9.12 -7.28 -7.09
C VAL A 271 8.69 -7.20 -8.56
N PHE A 272 9.19 -6.23 -9.31
CA PHE A 272 8.91 -6.12 -10.74
C PHE A 272 9.38 -7.37 -11.51
N ARG A 273 10.60 -7.85 -11.23
CA ARG A 273 11.14 -9.07 -11.83
C ARG A 273 10.25 -10.28 -11.54
N ILE A 274 9.83 -10.47 -10.29
CA ILE A 274 8.92 -11.56 -9.89
C ILE A 274 7.61 -11.46 -10.67
N LEU A 275 7.02 -10.26 -10.79
CA LEU A 275 5.80 -10.03 -11.56
C LEU A 275 5.96 -10.43 -13.03
N ILE A 276 7.06 -10.05 -13.67
CA ILE A 276 7.33 -10.42 -15.07
C ILE A 276 7.42 -11.95 -15.21
N HIS A 277 8.11 -12.64 -14.30
CA HIS A 277 8.22 -14.09 -14.35
C HIS A 277 6.87 -14.79 -14.12
N ILE A 278 6.02 -14.26 -13.24
CA ILE A 278 4.64 -14.74 -13.07
C ILE A 278 3.86 -14.58 -14.39
N LYS A 279 3.94 -13.42 -15.04
CA LYS A 279 3.26 -13.15 -16.31
C LYS A 279 3.77 -14.03 -17.46
N LEU A 280 5.07 -14.28 -17.54
CA LEU A 280 5.67 -15.19 -18.53
C LEU A 280 5.21 -16.63 -18.30
N LEU A 281 5.22 -17.11 -17.05
CA LEU A 281 4.75 -18.46 -16.73
C LEU A 281 3.24 -18.60 -16.99
N ARG A 282 2.46 -17.58 -16.63
CA ARG A 282 1.02 -17.53 -16.91
C ARG A 282 0.74 -17.56 -18.41
N LEU A 283 1.46 -16.77 -19.21
CA LEU A 283 1.35 -16.78 -20.67
C LEU A 283 1.62 -18.17 -21.25
N PHE A 284 2.63 -18.87 -20.73
CA PHE A 284 2.90 -20.25 -21.12
C PHE A 284 1.74 -21.18 -20.74
N VAL A 285 1.27 -21.15 -19.49
CA VAL A 285 0.19 -22.02 -19.00
C VAL A 285 -1.12 -21.74 -19.75
N GLU A 286 -1.45 -20.47 -20.02
CA GLU A 286 -2.61 -20.08 -20.84
C GLU A 286 -2.47 -20.55 -22.29
N SER A 287 -1.26 -20.54 -22.86
CA SER A 287 -1.01 -21.11 -24.19
C SER A 287 -1.28 -22.62 -24.21
N VAL A 288 -0.90 -23.34 -23.15
CA VAL A 288 -1.25 -24.77 -23.02
C VAL A 288 -2.75 -24.99 -22.82
N TYR A 289 -3.40 -24.14 -22.02
CA TYR A 289 -4.84 -24.21 -21.78
C TYR A 289 -5.66 -23.99 -23.06
N ARG A 290 -5.26 -23.01 -23.88
CA ARG A 290 -5.97 -22.66 -25.13
C ARG A 290 -5.64 -23.59 -26.29
N TYR A 291 -4.36 -23.90 -26.49
CA TYR A 291 -3.91 -24.60 -27.69
C TYR A 291 -3.68 -26.11 -27.46
N GLY A 292 -3.59 -26.58 -26.22
CA GLY A 292 -3.36 -28.00 -25.90
C GLY A 292 -1.91 -28.48 -26.08
N LEU A 293 -1.71 -29.66 -26.63
CA LEU A 293 -0.39 -30.24 -26.94
C LEU A 293 -0.17 -30.29 -28.46
N PRO A 294 1.08 -30.23 -28.96
CA PRO A 294 2.36 -30.17 -28.24
C PRO A 294 2.70 -28.77 -27.68
N THR A 295 3.56 -28.68 -26.66
CA THR A 295 3.93 -27.41 -25.98
C THR A 295 4.97 -26.55 -26.74
N LYS A 296 4.90 -26.54 -28.07
CA LYS A 296 5.74 -25.69 -28.93
C LYS A 296 5.00 -24.39 -29.22
N TYR A 297 5.49 -23.31 -28.61
CA TYR A 297 4.92 -21.97 -28.73
C TYR A 297 6.00 -20.94 -29.10
N MET A 298 5.57 -19.88 -29.79
CA MET A 298 6.33 -18.66 -29.97
C MET A 298 5.76 -17.56 -29.11
N PHE A 299 6.64 -16.85 -28.40
CA PHE A 299 6.27 -15.76 -27.52
C PHE A 299 6.84 -14.46 -28.05
N PHE A 300 6.03 -13.41 -28.01
CA PHE A 300 6.38 -12.09 -28.51
C PHE A 300 6.04 -11.02 -27.47
N VAL A 301 6.86 -9.98 -27.39
CA VAL A 301 6.56 -8.73 -26.71
C VAL A 301 6.38 -7.62 -27.74
N THR A 302 5.36 -6.81 -27.52
CA THR A 302 5.07 -5.62 -28.33
C THR A 302 4.81 -4.45 -27.41
N ARG A 303 5.24 -3.26 -27.81
CA ARG A 303 4.95 -2.02 -27.09
C ARG A 303 3.98 -1.19 -27.90
N GLY A 304 2.96 -0.66 -27.22
CA GLY A 304 2.05 0.30 -27.83
C GLY A 304 0.79 0.51 -27.00
N GLU A 305 -0.19 1.12 -27.65
CA GLU A 305 -1.54 1.29 -27.13
C GLU A 305 -2.30 -0.04 -27.21
N LYS A 306 -2.98 -0.41 -26.12
CA LYS A 306 -3.66 -1.70 -25.96
C LYS A 306 -4.54 -2.06 -27.15
N SER A 307 -5.51 -1.20 -27.47
CA SER A 307 -6.50 -1.47 -28.51
C SER A 307 -5.85 -1.69 -29.88
N LYS A 308 -4.91 -0.82 -30.26
CA LYS A 308 -4.20 -0.89 -31.53
C LYS A 308 -3.34 -2.15 -31.66
N VAL A 309 -2.55 -2.44 -30.64
CA VAL A 309 -1.64 -3.61 -30.65
C VAL A 309 -2.44 -4.91 -30.62
N LEU A 310 -3.52 -4.99 -29.85
CA LEU A 310 -4.40 -6.16 -29.85
C LEU A 310 -5.10 -6.35 -31.21
N ALA A 311 -5.57 -5.28 -31.85
CA ALA A 311 -6.15 -5.38 -33.20
C ALA A 311 -5.15 -5.93 -34.22
N GLN A 312 -3.89 -5.52 -34.17
CA GLN A 312 -2.83 -6.07 -35.01
C GLN A 312 -2.57 -7.55 -34.69
N TRP A 313 -2.50 -7.93 -33.41
CA TRP A 313 -2.34 -9.33 -33.01
C TRP A 313 -3.54 -10.21 -33.37
N ILE A 314 -4.76 -9.69 -33.34
CA ILE A 314 -5.95 -10.41 -33.83
C ILE A 314 -5.79 -10.74 -35.32
N ALA A 315 -5.35 -9.77 -36.14
CA ALA A 315 -5.11 -10.00 -37.56
C ALA A 315 -4.02 -11.05 -37.80
N ILE A 316 -2.92 -10.99 -37.03
CA ILE A 316 -1.82 -11.97 -37.09
C ILE A 316 -2.33 -13.36 -36.68
N ALA A 317 -3.08 -13.46 -35.58
CA ALA A 317 -3.55 -14.73 -35.04
C ALA A 317 -4.57 -15.43 -35.96
N LYS A 318 -5.40 -14.67 -36.69
CA LYS A 318 -6.34 -15.23 -37.69
C LYS A 318 -5.61 -15.89 -38.87
N ASN A 319 -4.49 -15.32 -39.29
CA ASN A 319 -3.69 -15.80 -40.41
C ASN A 319 -2.50 -16.66 -39.97
N TRP A 320 -2.43 -17.01 -38.68
CA TRP A 320 -1.28 -17.72 -38.14
C TRP A 320 -1.28 -19.17 -38.64
N PRO A 321 -0.11 -19.72 -39.04
CA PRO A 321 -0.02 -21.05 -39.65
C PRO A 321 -0.14 -22.18 -38.60
N SER A 322 -1.29 -22.29 -37.93
CA SER A 322 -1.62 -23.38 -36.99
C SER A 322 -3.13 -23.56 -36.86
N ASP A 323 -3.59 -24.80 -37.02
CA ASP A 323 -5.00 -25.19 -36.87
C ASP A 323 -5.45 -25.23 -35.39
N ARG A 324 -4.54 -25.03 -34.45
CA ARG A 324 -4.81 -25.07 -32.99
C ARG A 324 -5.45 -23.79 -32.48
N ILE A 325 -5.47 -22.75 -33.30
CA ILE A 325 -6.17 -21.50 -33.00
C ILE A 325 -7.59 -21.63 -33.54
N VAL A 326 -8.56 -21.73 -32.63
CA VAL A 326 -9.98 -21.78 -32.99
C VAL A 326 -10.57 -20.38 -32.80
N TYR A 327 -11.14 -19.80 -33.86
CA TYR A 327 -11.96 -18.60 -33.79
C TYR A 327 -13.30 -18.86 -34.50
N GLU A 328 -14.40 -18.46 -33.88
CA GLU A 328 -15.74 -18.58 -34.47
C GLU A 328 -16.05 -17.31 -35.28
N GLU A 329 -16.31 -17.45 -36.58
CA GLU A 329 -16.81 -16.37 -37.41
C GLU A 329 -18.32 -16.18 -37.15
N GLU A 330 -18.65 -15.18 -36.33
CA GLU A 330 -19.97 -14.54 -36.16
C GLU A 330 -21.08 -15.33 -35.41
N GLY A 331 -21.37 -14.84 -34.20
CA GLY A 331 -22.72 -14.70 -33.68
C GLY A 331 -22.97 -13.23 -33.35
N ASP A 332 -23.94 -12.62 -34.04
CA ASP A 332 -24.43 -11.24 -33.90
C ASP A 332 -24.62 -10.86 -32.41
N ASN A 333 -24.02 -9.74 -31.98
CA ASN A 333 -24.01 -9.15 -30.62
C ASN A 333 -22.96 -9.65 -29.61
N ASN A 334 -21.67 -9.37 -29.84
CA ASN A 334 -20.74 -9.16 -28.74
C ASN A 334 -19.85 -7.94 -29.05
N ASP A 335 -20.12 -6.82 -28.37
CA ASP A 335 -19.36 -5.56 -28.47
C ASP A 335 -17.94 -5.64 -27.87
N GLU A 336 -17.45 -6.82 -27.54
CA GLU A 336 -16.05 -7.10 -27.24
C GLU A 336 -15.66 -8.40 -27.93
N GLY A 337 -14.90 -8.31 -29.03
CA GLY A 337 -14.38 -9.50 -29.72
C GLY A 337 -13.54 -10.32 -28.74
N GLU A 338 -13.99 -11.52 -28.39
CA GLU A 338 -13.28 -12.39 -27.45
C GLU A 338 -11.86 -12.65 -27.98
N ILE A 339 -10.86 -12.31 -27.17
CA ILE A 339 -9.47 -12.60 -27.50
C ILE A 339 -9.28 -14.12 -27.42
N PHE A 340 -9.17 -14.74 -28.59
CA PHE A 340 -9.09 -16.20 -28.75
C PHE A 340 -7.66 -16.75 -28.61
N PHE A 341 -6.65 -15.88 -28.49
CA PHE A 341 -5.24 -16.27 -28.26
C PHE A 341 -4.76 -15.97 -26.83
N ALA A 342 -3.66 -16.61 -26.41
CA ALA A 342 -3.02 -16.38 -25.13
C ALA A 342 -2.25 -15.05 -25.13
N PHE A 343 -2.53 -14.18 -24.16
CA PHE A 343 -1.86 -12.90 -24.03
C PHE A 343 -1.74 -12.46 -22.56
N SER A 344 -0.77 -11.61 -22.27
CA SER A 344 -0.59 -11.00 -20.95
C SER A 344 -0.17 -9.54 -21.10
N GLU A 345 -0.60 -8.69 -20.17
CA GLU A 345 -0.35 -7.26 -20.21
C GLU A 345 0.65 -6.87 -19.12
N ILE A 346 1.63 -6.07 -19.48
CA ILE A 346 2.52 -5.40 -18.52
C ILE A 346 2.25 -3.90 -18.61
N SER A 347 1.59 -3.39 -17.58
CA SER A 347 1.40 -1.96 -17.40
C SER A 347 2.73 -1.33 -17.04
N THR A 348 3.26 -0.51 -17.94
CA THR A 348 4.28 0.48 -17.61
C THR A 348 3.59 1.59 -16.86
N TYR A 349 3.85 1.72 -15.56
CA TYR A 349 3.38 2.84 -14.75
C TYR A 349 4.21 4.10 -15.03
N GLY A 350 4.36 4.43 -16.31
CA GLY A 350 4.95 5.67 -16.81
C GLY A 350 3.82 6.53 -17.36
N GLU A 351 3.61 7.69 -16.72
CA GLU A 351 2.80 8.82 -17.20
C GLU A 351 1.36 8.47 -17.59
N GLU A 352 0.49 8.34 -16.57
CA GLU A 352 -0.83 8.96 -16.70
C GLU A 352 -0.64 10.42 -16.26
N GLU A 353 -0.49 11.30 -17.25
CA GLU A 353 -0.82 12.72 -17.13
C GLU A 353 -2.32 12.93 -17.34
#